data_AF-A0A0F9M2E7-F1
#
_entry.id   AF-A0A0F9M2E7-F1
#
_cell.length_a   1.000
_cell.length_b   1.000
_cell.length_c   1.000
_cell.angle_alpha   90.00
_cell.angle_beta   90.00
_cell.angle_gamma   90.00
#
_symmetry.space_group_name_H-M   'P 1'
#
loop_
_entity.id
_entity.type
_entity.pdbx_description
1 polymer ?
#
loop_
_entity_poly.entity_id
_entity_poly.type
_entity_poly.pdbx_seq_one_letter_code
_entity_poly.pdbx_strand_id
1 'polypeptide(L)'
;MNTSPIKKIHLVIVFLVQTAILPVVNAQQGQSTKKLPPDIGQLMDSVNRYVGNGDLKTALDLLSRGNAELRSSEIYCYGSFFASRADLPDLAVEFLDRAIDAGMDNPNILGKDPVLDTMRSSKDWPRLNNRLEHIRADLKKPENFAVDTGPIDEFWKAYDKARSDRPNAKKIYGDYILNGTDPVRDFYTISYKDVDAIVSETLGVSDSVYISARDAVTARSLAPIEKGATEMMLRLHKIYPTTVFPKVYIMMGIGRSGGTLTNLGLFIGAEKFIDGSGNLDNGMGNTILHELVHFQQNYGDLEYNDTVLGRSIQEGVCDFIVGLCGENYTEGKVVADFDRDYDKKYVLGEFKKDMFTKDLSKWMYNGDKGENPEMPPDMAYKLGKAICASYYDNSTDKEKAVFELLNTDSFGAILFGSDFGYLAE
;
A
#
# COMPACT_ATOMS: atom_id res chain seq x y z
N MET A 1 -16.50 -1.07 48.82
CA MET A 1 -15.78 0.21 49.00
C MET A 1 -15.60 0.77 47.59
N ASN A 2 -16.51 1.64 47.13
CA ASN A 2 -16.37 3.11 47.17
C ASN A 2 -15.03 3.56 46.56
N THR A 3 -14.91 4.31 45.47
CA THR A 3 -15.80 5.29 44.82
C THR A 3 -15.24 5.64 43.42
N SER A 4 -16.11 5.84 42.42
CA SER A 4 -15.90 6.73 41.26
C SER A 4 -16.22 8.20 41.68
N PRO A 5 -16.19 9.27 40.86
CA PRO A 5 -15.48 9.66 39.61
C PRO A 5 -14.79 11.06 39.77
N ILE A 6 -14.50 11.78 38.66
CA ILE A 6 -14.46 13.27 38.46
C ILE A 6 -13.02 13.80 38.16
N LYS A 7 -12.69 14.67 37.18
CA LYS A 7 -13.41 15.78 36.49
C LYS A 7 -12.75 16.11 35.12
N LYS A 8 -13.57 16.55 34.17
CA LYS A 8 -13.20 17.42 33.03
C LYS A 8 -12.47 18.68 33.52
N ILE A 9 -11.42 19.12 32.81
CA ILE A 9 -10.93 20.50 32.87
C ILE A 9 -11.16 21.14 31.50
N HIS A 10 -12.04 22.14 31.48
CA HIS A 10 -12.08 23.15 30.44
C HIS A 10 -10.84 24.02 30.58
N LEU A 11 -10.12 24.24 29.49
CA LEU A 11 -9.22 25.38 29.39
C LEU A 11 -9.51 26.13 28.09
N VAL A 12 -10.28 27.19 28.24
CA VAL A 12 -10.40 28.27 27.28
C VAL A 12 -9.05 28.98 27.27
N ILE A 13 -8.35 28.93 26.14
CA ILE A 13 -7.22 29.84 25.89
C ILE A 13 -7.51 30.54 24.57
N VAL A 14 -7.87 31.82 24.70
CA VAL A 14 -7.87 32.81 23.63
C VAL A 14 -6.40 33.11 23.32
N PHE A 15 -5.94 32.83 22.10
CA PHE A 15 -4.69 33.40 21.58
C PHE A 15 -4.99 34.27 20.36
N LEU A 16 -4.52 35.51 20.45
CA LEU A 16 -4.48 36.50 19.38
C LEU A 16 -3.77 35.94 18.14
N VAL A 17 -4.45 36.00 17.00
CA VAL A 17 -3.85 35.79 15.69
C VAL A 17 -2.89 36.94 15.41
N GLN A 18 -1.59 36.68 15.55
CA GLN A 18 -0.55 37.52 14.97
C GLN A 18 -0.13 36.87 13.65
N THR A 19 -0.56 37.46 12.54
CA THR A 19 -0.16 37.08 11.19
C THR A 19 1.34 37.28 11.03
N ALA A 20 2.12 36.20 11.18
CA ALA A 20 3.52 36.18 10.80
C ALA A 20 3.63 35.61 9.37
N ILE A 21 3.91 36.50 8.43
CA ILE A 21 4.31 36.15 7.07
C ILE A 21 5.61 35.33 7.18
N LEU A 22 5.58 34.06 6.77
CA LEU A 22 6.79 33.25 6.64
C LEU A 22 7.65 33.82 5.51
N PRO A 23 8.96 34.04 5.71
CA PRO A 23 9.82 34.53 4.64
C PRO A 23 10.14 33.40 3.66
N VAL A 24 10.03 33.71 2.36
CA VAL A 24 10.60 32.94 1.26
C VAL A 24 12.11 32.89 1.46
N VAL A 25 12.66 31.72 1.79
CA VAL A 25 14.11 31.54 1.93
C VAL A 25 14.71 31.38 0.53
N ASN A 26 15.41 32.41 0.08
CA ASN A 26 16.30 32.35 -1.07
C ASN A 26 17.49 31.42 -0.76
N ALA A 27 17.67 30.39 -1.59
CA ALA A 27 18.81 29.50 -1.53
C ALA A 27 20.10 30.24 -1.90
N GLN A 28 21.01 30.37 -0.93
CA GLN A 28 22.40 30.73 -1.23
C GLN A 28 23.15 29.48 -1.75
N GLN A 29 23.70 29.59 -2.95
CA GLN A 29 24.58 28.62 -3.57
C GLN A 29 25.89 28.50 -2.77
N GLY A 30 26.04 27.36 -2.08
CA GLY A 30 27.30 26.88 -1.52
C GLY A 30 27.70 25.56 -2.19
N GLN A 31 29.00 25.32 -2.32
CA GLN A 31 29.65 24.21 -3.04
C GLN A 31 28.99 22.83 -2.79
N SER A 32 28.70 22.13 -3.90
CA SER A 32 28.08 20.80 -3.96
C SER A 32 28.95 19.68 -3.35
N THR A 33 28.95 19.54 -2.04
CA THR A 33 29.02 18.21 -1.41
C THR A 33 27.63 17.62 -1.54
N LYS A 34 27.34 16.85 -2.60
CA LYS A 34 25.99 16.31 -2.80
C LYS A 34 25.55 15.55 -1.55
N LYS A 35 24.47 16.04 -0.94
CA LYS A 35 23.88 15.55 0.30
C LYS A 35 23.24 14.19 0.03
N LEU A 36 23.29 13.27 0.99
CA LEU A 36 22.51 12.02 0.91
C LEU A 36 21.03 12.34 1.16
N PRO A 37 20.08 11.53 0.64
CA PRO A 37 18.70 11.62 1.06
C PRO A 37 18.59 11.41 2.59
N PRO A 38 17.57 11.99 3.25
CA PRO A 38 17.39 11.86 4.69
C PRO A 38 17.13 10.40 5.08
N ASP A 39 17.68 9.96 6.21
CA ASP A 39 17.22 8.74 6.87
C ASP A 39 15.75 8.93 7.28
N ILE A 40 14.87 8.16 6.64
CA ILE A 40 13.42 8.27 6.78
C ILE A 40 12.97 7.81 8.16
N GLY A 41 13.61 6.79 8.73
CA GLY A 41 13.32 6.34 10.09
C GLY A 41 13.59 7.45 11.10
N GLN A 42 14.79 8.04 11.06
CA GLN A 42 15.17 9.14 11.96
C GLN A 42 14.30 10.39 11.75
N LEU A 43 13.97 10.71 10.49
CA LEU A 43 13.08 11.82 10.16
C LEU A 43 11.71 11.60 10.80
N MET A 44 11.08 10.45 10.56
CA MET A 44 9.73 10.16 11.06
C MET A 44 9.70 9.99 12.58
N ASP A 45 10.72 9.41 13.21
CA ASP A 45 10.85 9.36 14.66
C ASP A 45 10.90 10.75 15.29
N SER A 46 11.64 11.67 14.66
CA SER A 46 11.72 13.06 15.09
C SER A 46 10.38 13.77 14.93
N VAL A 47 9.74 13.62 13.77
CA VAL A 47 8.40 14.16 13.49
C VAL A 47 7.38 13.68 14.52
N ASN A 48 7.31 12.36 14.74
CA ASN A 48 6.38 11.73 15.69
C ASN A 48 6.62 12.21 17.13
N ARG A 49 7.87 12.46 17.52
CA ARG A 49 8.19 13.04 18.83
C ARG A 49 7.62 14.44 19.01
N TYR A 50 7.77 15.32 18.02
CA TYR A 50 7.21 16.68 18.09
C TYR A 50 5.68 16.66 18.03
N VAL A 51 5.10 15.81 17.19
CA VAL A 51 3.64 15.60 17.12
C VAL A 51 3.10 15.12 18.49
N GLY A 52 3.76 14.14 19.12
CA GLY A 52 3.37 13.64 20.44
C GLY A 52 3.45 14.69 21.55
N ASN A 53 4.30 15.71 21.39
CA ASN A 53 4.42 16.85 22.29
C ASN A 53 3.49 18.03 21.93
N GLY A 54 2.71 17.91 20.85
CA GLY A 54 1.84 18.99 20.35
C GLY A 54 2.54 20.08 19.54
N ASP A 55 3.84 19.95 19.24
CA ASP A 55 4.59 20.91 18.43
C ASP A 55 4.51 20.56 16.92
N LEU A 56 3.31 20.73 16.36
CA LEU A 56 3.04 20.43 14.96
C LEU A 56 3.82 21.34 13.99
N LYS A 57 4.18 22.55 14.42
CA LYS A 57 4.95 23.49 13.59
C LYS A 57 6.35 22.96 13.33
N THR A 58 7.05 22.51 14.37
CA THR A 58 8.40 21.93 14.20
C THR A 58 8.35 20.62 13.41
N ALA A 59 7.32 19.80 13.61
CA ALA A 59 7.11 18.59 12.83
C ALA A 59 6.96 18.88 11.32
N LEU A 60 6.16 19.89 10.94
CA LEU A 60 5.95 20.30 9.55
C LEU A 60 7.21 20.91 8.92
N ASP A 61 7.99 21.68 9.68
CA ASP A 61 9.28 22.20 9.23
C ASP A 61 10.29 21.07 8.97
N LEU A 62 10.34 20.04 9.83
CA LEU A 62 11.18 18.86 9.63
C LEU A 62 10.81 18.10 8.37
N LEU A 63 9.52 17.85 8.12
CA LEU A 63 9.04 17.20 6.90
C LEU A 63 9.41 18.02 5.66
N SER A 64 9.21 19.34 5.70
CA SER A 64 9.54 20.23 4.59
C SER A 64 11.03 20.21 4.26
N ARG A 65 11.89 20.29 5.29
CA ARG A 65 13.36 20.26 5.11
C ARG A 65 13.87 18.88 4.71
N GLY A 66 13.30 17.81 5.26
CA GLY A 66 13.63 16.44 4.91
C GLY A 66 13.29 16.14 3.46
N ASN A 67 12.14 16.62 2.99
CA ASN A 67 11.68 16.34 1.63
C ASN A 67 12.14 17.33 0.56
N ALA A 68 12.93 18.36 0.91
CA ALA A 68 13.28 19.45 -0.01
C ALA A 68 14.01 18.95 -1.28
N GLU A 69 14.93 18.00 -1.12
CA GLU A 69 15.64 17.37 -2.24
C GLU A 69 15.01 16.03 -2.64
N LEU A 70 14.54 15.26 -1.65
CA LEU A 70 13.96 13.93 -1.87
C LEU A 70 12.66 13.97 -2.64
N ARG A 71 11.81 15.01 -2.50
CA ARG A 71 10.59 15.22 -3.30
C ARG A 71 9.73 13.95 -3.42
N SER A 72 9.56 13.24 -2.30
CA SER A 72 8.70 12.07 -2.20
C SER A 72 7.25 12.51 -2.02
N SER A 73 6.35 11.94 -2.80
CA SER A 73 4.91 12.19 -2.71
C SER A 73 4.35 11.71 -1.37
N GLU A 74 4.86 10.59 -0.84
CA GLU A 74 4.47 10.05 0.47
C GLU A 74 4.80 11.00 1.63
N ILE A 75 5.97 11.64 1.61
CA ILE A 75 6.33 12.61 2.65
C ILE A 75 5.46 13.88 2.54
N TYR A 76 5.11 14.30 1.32
CA TYR A 76 4.15 15.38 1.14
C TYR A 76 2.74 15.00 1.64
N CYS A 77 2.30 13.75 1.46
CA CYS A 77 1.05 13.26 2.04
C CYS A 77 1.06 13.33 3.57
N TYR A 78 2.15 12.93 4.23
CA TYR A 78 2.30 13.11 5.68
C TYR A 78 2.25 14.59 6.08
N GLY A 79 2.89 15.48 5.31
CA GLY A 79 2.81 16.92 5.52
C GLY A 79 1.36 17.44 5.47
N SER A 80 0.58 16.99 4.49
CA SER A 80 -0.85 17.35 4.36
C SER A 80 -1.67 16.89 5.57
N PHE A 81 -1.44 15.67 6.04
CA PHE A 81 -2.06 15.13 7.24
C PHE A 81 -1.74 15.94 8.50
N PHE A 82 -0.46 16.21 8.76
CA PHE A 82 -0.08 16.96 9.95
C PHE A 82 -0.49 18.44 9.89
N ALA A 83 -0.54 19.05 8.70
CA ALA A 83 -1.04 20.40 8.52
C ALA A 83 -2.55 20.47 8.78
N SER A 84 -3.30 19.46 8.33
CA SER A 84 -4.73 19.33 8.63
C SER A 84 -4.98 19.18 10.14
N ARG A 85 -4.17 18.36 10.83
CA ARG A 85 -4.21 18.23 12.29
C ARG A 85 -3.86 19.52 13.04
N ALA A 86 -3.09 20.40 12.41
CA ALA A 86 -2.73 21.71 12.95
C ALA A 86 -3.77 22.80 12.64
N ASP A 87 -4.91 22.45 12.02
CA ASP A 87 -5.92 23.40 11.53
C ASP A 87 -5.33 24.44 10.57
N LEU A 88 -4.42 23.99 9.70
CA LEU A 88 -3.75 24.78 8.66
C LEU A 88 -4.19 24.33 7.26
N PRO A 89 -5.44 24.59 6.85
CA PRO A 89 -6.03 24.02 5.64
C PRO A 89 -5.30 24.46 4.36
N ASP A 90 -4.85 25.72 4.27
CA ASP A 90 -4.10 26.21 3.10
C ASP A 90 -2.74 25.48 2.94
N LEU A 91 -2.05 25.23 4.05
CA LEU A 91 -0.77 24.51 4.03
C LEU A 91 -0.99 23.02 3.71
N ALA A 92 -2.06 22.43 4.23
CA ALA A 92 -2.42 21.05 3.93
C ALA A 92 -2.73 20.85 2.43
N VAL A 93 -3.40 21.83 1.80
CA VAL A 93 -3.61 21.87 0.34
C VAL A 93 -2.28 22.02 -0.40
N GLU A 94 -1.39 22.91 0.06
CA GLU A 94 -0.07 23.09 -0.57
C GLU A 94 0.76 21.79 -0.57
N PHE A 95 0.77 21.07 0.56
CA PHE A 95 1.44 19.77 0.64
C PHE A 95 0.84 18.77 -0.34
N LEU A 96 -0.49 18.70 -0.45
CA LEU A 96 -1.13 17.75 -1.35
C LEU A 96 -0.94 18.13 -2.82
N ASP A 97 -0.90 19.42 -3.14
CA ASP A 97 -0.54 19.91 -4.48
C ASP A 97 0.87 19.45 -4.87
N ARG A 98 1.84 19.53 -3.94
CA ARG A 98 3.21 19.04 -4.15
C ARG A 98 3.27 17.52 -4.23
N ALA A 99 2.41 16.80 -3.51
CA ALA A 99 2.30 15.35 -3.63
C ALA A 99 1.88 14.97 -5.06
N ILE A 100 0.85 15.63 -5.61
CA ILE A 100 0.40 15.40 -6.99
C ILE A 100 1.50 15.77 -7.99
N ASP A 101 2.22 16.89 -7.78
CA ASP A 101 3.36 17.27 -8.63
C ASP A 101 4.50 16.25 -8.57
N ALA A 102 4.62 15.51 -7.47
CA ALA A 102 5.58 14.44 -7.25
C ALA A 102 5.03 13.05 -7.63
N GLY A 103 3.93 12.98 -8.38
CA GLY A 103 3.41 11.74 -8.96
C GLY A 103 2.30 11.04 -8.16
N MET A 104 1.84 11.61 -7.04
CA MET A 104 0.69 11.07 -6.31
C MET A 104 -0.53 10.95 -7.22
N ASP A 105 -1.12 9.76 -7.27
CA ASP A 105 -2.23 9.38 -8.14
C ASP A 105 -3.43 8.85 -7.34
N ASN A 106 -3.50 9.09 -6.02
CA ASN A 106 -4.64 8.68 -5.19
C ASN A 106 -5.69 9.81 -5.06
N PRO A 107 -6.81 9.76 -5.79
CA PRO A 107 -7.84 10.81 -5.75
C PRO A 107 -8.70 10.75 -4.48
N ASN A 108 -8.62 9.67 -3.72
CA ASN A 108 -9.44 9.39 -2.55
C ASN A 108 -8.66 9.59 -1.24
N ILE A 109 -7.53 10.30 -1.30
CA ILE A 109 -6.66 10.59 -0.15
C ILE A 109 -7.43 11.12 1.08
N LEU A 110 -8.45 11.94 0.88
CA LEU A 110 -9.26 12.47 1.99
C LEU A 110 -10.01 11.40 2.79
N GLY A 111 -10.34 10.27 2.16
CA GLY A 111 -10.98 9.14 2.82
C GLY A 111 -10.07 8.38 3.78
N LYS A 112 -8.75 8.66 3.78
CA LYS A 112 -7.79 7.97 4.67
C LYS A 112 -7.93 8.38 6.13
N ASP A 113 -8.29 9.64 6.39
CA ASP A 113 -8.52 10.12 7.75
C ASP A 113 -9.47 11.34 7.72
N PRO A 114 -10.53 11.37 8.54
CA PRO A 114 -11.47 12.48 8.62
C PRO A 114 -10.82 13.86 8.87
N VAL A 115 -9.63 13.91 9.47
CA VAL A 115 -8.93 15.19 9.70
C VAL A 115 -8.58 15.90 8.39
N LEU A 116 -8.38 15.15 7.30
CA LEU A 116 -8.05 15.72 5.99
C LEU A 116 -9.22 16.52 5.40
N ASP A 117 -10.47 16.28 5.83
CA ASP A 117 -11.63 17.07 5.37
C ASP A 117 -11.55 18.54 5.79
N THR A 118 -10.74 18.89 6.79
CA THR A 118 -10.47 20.29 7.16
C THR A 118 -9.94 21.12 5.99
N MET A 119 -9.22 20.49 5.04
CA MET A 119 -8.72 21.14 3.82
C MET A 119 -9.81 21.78 2.96
N ARG A 120 -11.05 21.30 3.05
CA ARG A 120 -12.18 21.85 2.27
C ARG A 120 -12.50 23.30 2.64
N SER A 121 -12.01 23.78 3.78
CA SER A 121 -12.11 25.18 4.20
C SER A 121 -11.07 26.11 3.56
N SER A 122 -10.03 25.56 2.93
CA SER A 122 -9.01 26.34 2.23
C SER A 122 -9.61 27.11 1.04
N LYS A 123 -9.11 28.32 0.81
CA LYS A 123 -9.44 29.09 -0.41
C LYS A 123 -8.98 28.39 -1.70
N ASP A 124 -7.96 27.52 -1.58
CA ASP A 124 -7.34 26.81 -2.69
C ASP A 124 -7.95 25.43 -2.92
N TRP A 125 -8.90 25.01 -2.06
CA TRP A 125 -9.62 23.75 -2.19
C TRP A 125 -10.25 23.52 -3.58
N PRO A 126 -10.91 24.50 -4.24
CA PRO A 126 -11.49 24.27 -5.57
C PRO A 126 -10.45 23.84 -6.62
N ARG A 127 -9.22 24.37 -6.54
CA ARG A 127 -8.12 23.98 -7.43
C ARG A 127 -7.70 22.54 -7.16
N LEU A 128 -7.39 22.22 -5.90
CA LEU A 128 -6.97 20.87 -5.52
C LEU A 128 -8.04 19.83 -5.86
N ASN A 129 -9.30 20.12 -5.53
CA ASN A 129 -10.42 19.24 -5.85
C ASN A 129 -10.50 18.98 -7.36
N ASN A 130 -10.32 20.00 -8.19
CA ASN A 130 -10.28 19.81 -9.64
C ASN A 130 -9.16 18.84 -10.07
N ARG A 131 -7.96 18.93 -9.48
CA ARG A 131 -6.86 17.99 -9.75
C ARG A 131 -7.21 16.56 -9.32
N LEU A 132 -7.80 16.38 -8.15
CA LEU A 132 -8.24 15.07 -7.65
C LEU A 132 -9.34 14.47 -8.55
N GLU A 133 -10.27 15.29 -9.06
CA GLU A 133 -11.26 14.81 -10.04
C GLU A 133 -10.63 14.39 -11.38
N HIS A 134 -9.58 15.10 -11.84
CA HIS A 134 -8.87 14.70 -13.05
C HIS A 134 -8.15 13.36 -12.87
N ILE A 135 -7.43 13.19 -11.76
CA ILE A 135 -6.82 11.91 -11.38
C ILE A 135 -7.89 10.81 -11.35
N ARG A 136 -9.02 11.05 -10.68
CA ARG A 136 -10.12 10.09 -10.60
C ARG A 136 -10.68 9.72 -11.98
N ALA A 137 -10.80 10.68 -12.88
CA ALA A 137 -11.27 10.45 -14.23
C ALA A 137 -10.26 9.65 -15.07
N ASP A 138 -8.96 9.90 -14.88
CA ASP A 138 -7.90 9.21 -15.61
C ASP A 138 -7.72 7.77 -15.14
N LEU A 139 -7.85 7.50 -13.84
CA LEU A 139 -7.79 6.14 -13.31
C LEU A 139 -8.96 5.26 -13.75
N LYS A 140 -10.07 5.81 -14.26
CA LYS A 140 -11.20 5.00 -14.77
C LYS A 140 -11.00 4.50 -16.20
N LYS A 141 -9.90 4.90 -16.85
CA LYS A 141 -9.64 4.61 -18.26
C LYS A 141 -8.68 3.42 -18.37
N PRO A 142 -9.11 2.27 -18.95
CA PRO A 142 -8.23 1.12 -19.11
C PRO A 142 -6.96 1.41 -19.91
N GLU A 143 -7.03 2.32 -20.88
CA GLU A 143 -5.87 2.75 -21.69
C GLU A 143 -4.78 3.47 -20.89
N ASN A 144 -5.08 3.92 -19.67
CA ASN A 144 -4.12 4.54 -18.78
C ASN A 144 -3.43 3.55 -17.83
N PHE A 145 -3.86 2.27 -17.82
CA PHE A 145 -3.20 1.24 -17.03
C PHE A 145 -1.80 0.97 -17.58
N ALA A 146 -0.80 1.00 -16.68
CA ALA A 146 0.59 0.76 -17.04
C ALA A 146 1.31 -0.03 -15.95
N VAL A 147 2.17 -0.95 -16.39
CA VAL A 147 3.18 -1.61 -15.55
C VAL A 147 4.54 -1.02 -15.92
N ASP A 148 4.99 -0.05 -15.13
CA ASP A 148 6.27 0.63 -15.32
C ASP A 148 7.43 -0.22 -14.81
N THR A 149 8.34 -0.57 -15.72
CA THR A 149 9.56 -1.31 -15.43
C THR A 149 10.82 -0.44 -15.57
N GLY A 150 10.67 0.84 -15.95
CA GLY A 150 11.77 1.79 -16.09
C GLY A 150 12.67 1.93 -14.85
N PRO A 151 12.12 1.92 -13.62
CA PRO A 151 12.94 1.99 -12.41
C PRO A 151 13.97 0.84 -12.26
N ILE A 152 13.74 -0.33 -12.88
CA ILE A 152 14.69 -1.45 -12.89
C ILE A 152 15.98 -1.05 -13.61
N ASP A 153 15.88 -0.35 -14.75
CA ASP A 153 17.04 0.11 -15.50
C ASP A 153 17.84 1.18 -14.74
N GLU A 154 17.14 2.08 -14.04
CA GLU A 154 17.76 3.08 -13.17
C GLU A 154 18.52 2.41 -12.03
N PHE A 155 17.90 1.41 -11.38
CA PHE A 155 18.53 0.63 -10.33
C PHE A 155 19.79 -0.08 -10.82
N TRP A 156 19.73 -0.80 -11.95
CA TRP A 156 20.87 -1.57 -12.43
C TRP A 156 22.07 -0.70 -12.80
N LYS A 157 21.84 0.49 -13.34
CA LYS A 157 22.90 1.50 -13.57
C LYS A 157 23.56 1.92 -12.25
N ALA A 158 22.77 2.16 -11.21
CA ALA A 158 23.28 2.52 -9.89
C ALA A 158 24.03 1.37 -9.23
N TYR A 159 23.46 0.16 -9.29
CA TYR A 159 24.04 -1.08 -8.76
C TYR A 159 25.40 -1.37 -9.40
N ASP A 160 25.51 -1.37 -10.73
CA ASP A 160 26.76 -1.66 -11.44
C ASP A 160 27.87 -0.67 -11.04
N LYS A 161 27.51 0.62 -10.96
CA LYS A 161 28.41 1.67 -10.53
C LYS A 161 28.84 1.47 -9.07
N ALA A 162 27.91 1.23 -8.16
CA ALA A 162 28.18 1.02 -6.74
C ALA A 162 29.00 -0.26 -6.48
N ARG A 163 28.77 -1.32 -7.27
CA ARG A 163 29.55 -2.56 -7.23
C ARG A 163 30.99 -2.34 -7.69
N SER A 164 31.19 -1.54 -8.74
CA SER A 164 32.53 -1.21 -9.27
C SER A 164 33.32 -0.27 -8.36
N ASP A 165 32.63 0.61 -7.62
CA ASP A 165 33.19 1.61 -6.73
C ASP A 165 32.56 1.52 -5.33
N ARG A 166 32.78 0.38 -4.68
CA ARG A 166 32.23 0.08 -3.33
C ARG A 166 32.53 1.17 -2.30
N PRO A 167 33.73 1.77 -2.22
CA PRO A 167 33.99 2.86 -1.28
C PRO A 167 33.06 4.06 -1.43
N ASN A 168 32.52 4.32 -2.63
CA ASN A 168 31.57 5.41 -2.89
C ASN A 168 30.11 4.95 -3.03
N ALA A 169 29.79 3.69 -2.71
CA ALA A 169 28.45 3.11 -2.91
C ALA A 169 27.32 3.95 -2.27
N LYS A 170 27.51 4.45 -1.04
CA LYS A 170 26.52 5.31 -0.37
C LYS A 170 26.20 6.55 -1.20
N LYS A 171 27.23 7.25 -1.70
CA LYS A 171 27.05 8.44 -2.54
C LYS A 171 26.36 8.09 -3.86
N ILE A 172 26.74 6.97 -4.47
CA ILE A 172 26.16 6.50 -5.74
C ILE A 172 24.67 6.22 -5.58
N TYR A 173 24.27 5.47 -4.55
CA TYR A 173 22.85 5.23 -4.29
C TYR A 173 22.11 6.49 -3.85
N GLY A 174 22.72 7.36 -3.05
CA GLY A 174 22.12 8.67 -2.72
C GLY A 174 21.85 9.53 -3.96
N ASP A 175 22.79 9.56 -4.91
CA ASP A 175 22.61 10.23 -6.21
C ASP A 175 21.50 9.57 -7.04
N TYR A 176 21.44 8.25 -7.07
CA TYR A 176 20.37 7.49 -7.74
C TYR A 176 19.00 7.85 -7.17
N ILE A 177 18.87 7.91 -5.84
CA ILE A 177 17.60 8.23 -5.17
C ILE A 177 17.19 9.67 -5.44
N LEU A 178 18.06 10.65 -5.16
CA LEU A 178 17.71 12.07 -5.25
C LEU A 178 17.45 12.55 -6.68
N ASN A 179 18.14 11.96 -7.66
CA ASN A 179 17.96 12.28 -9.08
C ASN A 179 17.02 11.30 -9.81
N GLY A 180 16.50 10.29 -9.11
CA GLY A 180 15.63 9.27 -9.68
C GLY A 180 14.26 9.80 -10.04
N THR A 181 13.53 8.99 -10.80
CA THR A 181 12.10 9.21 -11.09
C THR A 181 11.27 9.23 -9.80
N ASP A 182 10.03 9.73 -9.90
CA ASP A 182 9.10 9.77 -8.75
C ASP A 182 8.94 8.40 -8.06
N PRO A 183 8.74 7.27 -8.76
CA PRO A 183 8.71 5.95 -8.13
C PRO A 183 9.99 5.57 -7.40
N VAL A 184 11.19 5.96 -7.88
CA VAL A 184 12.45 5.69 -7.17
C VAL A 184 12.50 6.43 -5.83
N ARG A 185 12.07 7.70 -5.81
CA ARG A 185 12.05 8.54 -4.61
C ARG A 185 11.04 8.06 -3.58
N ASP A 186 9.85 7.65 -4.02
CA ASP A 186 8.82 7.12 -3.13
C ASP A 186 9.13 5.71 -2.63
N PHE A 187 9.69 4.86 -3.49
CA PHE A 187 10.14 3.54 -3.10
C PHE A 187 11.27 3.61 -2.06
N TYR A 188 12.14 4.62 -2.14
CA TYR A 188 13.08 4.94 -1.06
C TYR A 188 12.35 5.24 0.26
N THR A 189 11.33 6.10 0.25
CA THR A 189 10.57 6.46 1.45
C THR A 189 9.92 5.25 2.12
N ILE A 190 9.32 4.34 1.34
CA ILE A 190 8.50 3.25 1.87
C ILE A 190 9.28 1.95 2.10
N SER A 191 10.30 1.65 1.29
CA SER A 191 11.00 0.36 1.29
C SER A 191 12.44 0.46 1.81
N TYR A 192 13.30 1.24 1.13
CA TYR A 192 14.71 1.34 1.50
C TYR A 192 14.92 2.05 2.84
N LYS A 193 14.22 3.17 3.05
CA LYS A 193 14.22 4.08 4.22
C LYS A 193 15.53 4.80 4.52
N ASP A 194 16.66 4.20 4.23
CA ASP A 194 17.97 4.81 4.39
C ASP A 194 18.96 4.25 3.34
N VAL A 195 20.03 5.00 3.08
CA VAL A 195 21.02 4.62 2.06
C VAL A 195 21.86 3.41 2.50
N ASP A 196 22.01 3.21 3.81
CA ASP A 196 22.82 2.13 4.34
C ASP A 196 22.12 0.78 4.15
N ALA A 197 20.79 0.74 4.24
CA ALA A 197 19.99 -0.44 3.97
C ALA A 197 20.19 -0.95 2.53
N ILE A 198 20.05 -0.10 1.51
CA ILE A 198 20.27 -0.51 0.11
C ILE A 198 21.73 -0.93 -0.13
N VAL A 199 22.72 -0.23 0.44
CA VAL A 199 24.13 -0.63 0.32
C VAL A 199 24.37 -2.00 0.96
N SER A 200 23.92 -2.18 2.21
CA SER A 200 24.13 -3.39 3.00
C SER A 200 23.47 -4.60 2.35
N GLU A 201 22.24 -4.44 1.84
CA GLU A 201 21.50 -5.54 1.25
C GLU A 201 22.07 -5.92 -0.13
N THR A 202 22.27 -4.92 -1.00
CA THR A 202 22.62 -5.16 -2.41
C THR A 202 24.08 -5.53 -2.61
N LEU A 203 25.00 -5.02 -1.78
CA LEU A 203 26.45 -5.23 -1.93
C LEU A 203 27.06 -6.04 -0.78
N GLY A 204 26.24 -6.45 0.19
CA GLY A 204 26.64 -7.18 1.38
C GLY A 204 25.88 -8.49 1.52
N VAL A 205 24.85 -8.48 2.38
CA VAL A 205 24.18 -9.68 2.92
C VAL A 205 23.60 -10.56 1.82
N SER A 206 23.04 -9.95 0.78
CA SER A 206 22.31 -10.66 -0.29
C SER A 206 22.94 -10.47 -1.66
N ASP A 207 24.25 -10.19 -1.74
CA ASP A 207 24.93 -9.87 -3.01
C ASP A 207 24.67 -10.92 -4.11
N SER A 208 24.65 -12.21 -3.74
CA SER A 208 24.35 -13.31 -4.67
C SER A 208 22.93 -13.25 -5.22
N VAL A 209 21.95 -12.79 -4.43
CA VAL A 209 20.55 -12.65 -4.87
C VAL A 209 20.46 -11.62 -5.99
N TYR A 210 21.13 -10.46 -5.86
CA TYR A 210 21.09 -9.42 -6.90
C TYR A 210 21.87 -9.81 -8.15
N ILE A 211 22.94 -10.57 -8.02
CA ILE A 211 23.65 -11.14 -9.17
C ILE A 211 22.73 -12.08 -9.94
N SER A 212 22.05 -13.02 -9.26
CA SER A 212 21.10 -13.93 -9.90
C SER A 212 19.89 -13.19 -10.47
N ALA A 213 19.37 -12.20 -9.74
CA ALA A 213 18.24 -11.39 -10.20
C ALA A 213 18.55 -10.58 -11.46
N ARG A 214 19.83 -10.23 -11.72
CA ARG A 214 20.21 -9.49 -12.93
C ARG A 214 19.86 -10.21 -14.22
N ASP A 215 20.05 -11.53 -14.24
CA ASP A 215 19.76 -12.35 -15.42
C ASP A 215 18.28 -12.76 -15.46
N ALA A 216 17.63 -12.82 -14.29
CA ALA A 216 16.23 -13.21 -14.14
C ALA A 216 15.24 -12.07 -14.44
N VAL A 217 15.56 -10.84 -14.03
CA VAL A 217 14.70 -9.65 -14.13
C VAL A 217 15.13 -8.81 -15.33
N THR A 218 14.55 -9.11 -16.48
CA THR A 218 14.84 -8.44 -17.75
C THR A 218 13.54 -7.98 -18.40
N ALA A 219 13.63 -7.06 -19.37
CA ALA A 219 12.48 -6.68 -20.18
C ALA A 219 11.78 -7.90 -20.83
N ARG A 220 12.55 -8.95 -21.19
CA ARG A 220 11.99 -10.17 -21.77
C ARG A 220 11.16 -10.98 -20.77
N SER A 221 11.65 -11.14 -19.55
CA SER A 221 10.95 -11.92 -18.51
C SER A 221 9.78 -11.14 -17.89
N LEU A 222 9.85 -9.80 -17.88
CA LEU A 222 8.76 -8.93 -17.40
C LEU A 222 7.62 -8.76 -18.42
N ALA A 223 7.91 -8.78 -19.72
CA ALA A 223 6.89 -8.62 -20.77
C ALA A 223 5.66 -9.55 -20.64
N PRO A 224 5.79 -10.88 -20.40
CA PRO A 224 4.63 -11.75 -20.19
C PRO A 224 3.86 -11.42 -18.90
N ILE A 225 4.54 -10.93 -17.85
CA ILE A 225 3.91 -10.55 -16.58
C ILE A 225 3.07 -9.27 -16.76
N GLU A 226 3.64 -8.25 -17.40
CA GLU A 226 2.93 -7.02 -17.77
C GLU A 226 1.69 -7.34 -18.62
N LYS A 227 1.85 -8.16 -19.65
CA LYS A 227 0.75 -8.59 -20.50
C LYS A 227 -0.33 -9.32 -19.71
N GLY A 228 0.04 -10.30 -18.89
CA GLY A 228 -0.89 -11.08 -18.08
C GLY A 228 -1.66 -10.21 -17.08
N ALA A 229 -0.97 -9.32 -16.36
CA ALA A 229 -1.59 -8.39 -15.43
C ALA A 229 -2.58 -7.45 -16.14
N THR A 230 -2.22 -6.95 -17.32
CA THR A 230 -3.09 -6.10 -18.15
C THR A 230 -4.35 -6.85 -18.60
N GLU A 231 -4.19 -8.07 -19.14
CA GLU A 231 -5.32 -8.90 -19.56
C GLU A 231 -6.26 -9.22 -18.39
N MET A 232 -5.71 -9.51 -17.22
CA MET A 232 -6.46 -9.75 -15.99
C MET A 232 -7.23 -8.50 -15.52
N MET A 233 -6.62 -7.32 -15.54
CA MET A 233 -7.31 -6.06 -15.21
C MET A 233 -8.43 -5.72 -16.19
N LEU A 234 -8.23 -5.99 -17.49
CA LEU A 234 -9.28 -5.83 -18.50
C LEU A 234 -10.44 -6.81 -18.31
N ARG A 235 -10.18 -8.03 -17.84
CA ARG A 235 -11.24 -8.98 -17.46
C ARG A 235 -11.98 -8.51 -16.21
N LEU A 236 -11.26 -8.02 -15.19
CA LEU A 236 -11.88 -7.43 -13.99
C LEU A 236 -12.81 -6.28 -14.36
N HIS A 237 -12.37 -5.37 -15.24
CA HIS A 237 -13.21 -4.26 -15.71
C HIS A 237 -14.50 -4.69 -16.41
N LYS A 238 -14.52 -5.86 -17.10
CA LYS A 238 -15.74 -6.39 -17.71
C LYS A 238 -16.78 -6.83 -16.67
N ILE A 239 -16.34 -7.38 -15.55
CA ILE A 239 -17.22 -7.88 -14.47
C ILE A 239 -17.46 -6.85 -13.36
N TYR A 240 -16.66 -5.77 -13.34
CA TYR A 240 -16.74 -4.65 -12.41
C TYR A 240 -16.49 -3.33 -13.17
N PRO A 241 -17.51 -2.75 -13.83
CA PRO A 241 -17.31 -1.59 -14.72
C PRO A 241 -16.77 -0.31 -14.06
N THR A 242 -16.79 -0.24 -12.73
CA THR A 242 -16.24 0.87 -11.95
C THR A 242 -14.77 0.69 -11.54
N THR A 243 -14.07 -0.33 -12.09
CA THR A 243 -12.63 -0.55 -11.86
C THR A 243 -11.81 0.72 -12.05
N VAL A 244 -10.88 0.95 -11.11
CA VAL A 244 -9.80 1.92 -11.24
C VAL A 244 -8.49 1.22 -11.62
N PHE A 245 -7.65 1.90 -12.38
CA PHE A 245 -6.42 1.38 -12.97
C PHE A 245 -5.20 2.13 -12.44
N PRO A 246 -4.82 1.94 -11.16
CA PRO A 246 -3.61 2.55 -10.62
C PRO A 246 -2.37 1.97 -11.33
N LYS A 247 -1.34 2.81 -11.45
CA LYS A 247 -0.06 2.39 -12.04
C LYS A 247 0.63 1.36 -11.17
N VAL A 248 1.31 0.43 -11.82
CA VAL A 248 2.18 -0.57 -11.17
C VAL A 248 3.62 -0.21 -11.47
N TYR A 249 4.49 -0.27 -10.46
CA TYR A 249 5.91 0.01 -10.58
C TYR A 249 6.69 -1.23 -10.13
N ILE A 250 7.41 -1.83 -11.06
CA ILE A 250 8.30 -2.95 -10.78
C ILE A 250 9.66 -2.37 -10.36
N MET A 251 10.09 -2.71 -9.15
CA MET A 251 11.27 -2.18 -8.50
C MET A 251 12.24 -3.31 -8.15
N MET A 252 13.53 -3.01 -8.03
CA MET A 252 14.47 -3.88 -7.31
C MET A 252 14.49 -3.46 -5.85
N GLY A 253 13.87 -4.22 -4.97
CA GLY A 253 13.76 -3.95 -3.55
C GLY A 253 14.94 -4.41 -2.72
N ILE A 254 14.70 -4.50 -1.41
CA ILE A 254 15.63 -5.06 -0.40
C ILE A 254 15.00 -6.22 0.37
N GLY A 255 14.17 -7.02 -0.31
CA GLY A 255 13.51 -8.19 0.26
C GLY A 255 12.26 -7.87 1.09
N ARG A 256 11.80 -6.62 1.08
CA ARG A 256 10.74 -6.10 1.97
C ARG A 256 9.39 -5.82 1.29
N SER A 257 9.33 -5.84 -0.05
CA SER A 257 8.15 -5.37 -0.80
C SER A 257 7.65 -6.43 -1.79
N GLY A 258 6.78 -7.35 -1.33
CA GLY A 258 6.09 -8.31 -2.22
C GLY A 258 4.98 -7.65 -3.03
N GLY A 259 4.27 -6.72 -2.39
CA GLY A 259 3.32 -5.78 -2.95
C GLY A 259 3.15 -4.64 -1.95
N THR A 260 3.09 -3.38 -2.41
CA THR A 260 2.92 -2.25 -1.50
C THR A 260 2.05 -1.18 -2.15
N LEU A 261 0.85 -1.00 -1.62
CA LEU A 261 -0.07 0.05 -2.02
C LEU A 261 0.39 1.40 -1.47
N THR A 262 0.49 2.40 -2.34
CA THR A 262 0.90 3.76 -1.98
C THR A 262 -0.05 4.79 -2.58
N ASN A 263 0.15 6.07 -2.28
CA ASN A 263 -0.59 7.14 -2.92
C ASN A 263 -0.13 7.41 -4.36
N LEU A 264 1.03 6.90 -4.77
CA LEU A 264 1.56 7.01 -6.12
C LEU A 264 1.07 5.85 -7.01
N GLY A 265 0.98 4.65 -6.45
CA GLY A 265 0.51 3.44 -7.14
C GLY A 265 0.90 2.16 -6.40
N LEU A 266 0.94 1.05 -7.11
CA LEU A 266 1.39 -0.24 -6.58
C LEU A 266 2.89 -0.43 -6.81
N PHE A 267 3.68 -0.69 -5.78
CA PHE A 267 5.06 -1.15 -5.92
C PHE A 267 5.17 -2.67 -5.79
N ILE A 268 5.93 -3.30 -6.68
CA ILE A 268 6.30 -4.72 -6.64
C ILE A 268 7.82 -4.83 -6.61
N GLY A 269 8.38 -5.48 -5.59
CA GLY A 269 9.79 -5.83 -5.54
C GLY A 269 10.07 -7.11 -6.32
N ALA A 270 10.70 -7.00 -7.48
CA ALA A 270 10.96 -8.14 -8.37
C ALA A 270 11.86 -9.20 -7.73
N GLU A 271 12.73 -8.82 -6.78
CA GLU A 271 13.62 -9.73 -6.07
C GLU A 271 12.86 -10.76 -5.21
N LYS A 272 11.61 -10.46 -4.83
CA LYS A 272 10.75 -11.37 -4.06
C LYS A 272 10.20 -12.52 -4.89
N PHE A 273 10.29 -12.41 -6.21
CA PHE A 273 9.76 -13.37 -7.16
C PHE A 273 10.87 -14.09 -7.90
N ILE A 274 12.09 -14.15 -7.35
CA ILE A 274 13.13 -15.03 -7.88
C ILE A 274 12.97 -16.39 -7.22
N ASP A 275 12.65 -17.40 -8.02
CA ASP A 275 12.49 -18.76 -7.54
C ASP A 275 13.84 -19.42 -7.19
N GLY A 276 13.79 -20.60 -6.57
CA GLY A 276 15.01 -21.34 -6.19
C GLY A 276 15.88 -21.80 -7.37
N SER A 277 15.40 -21.68 -8.61
CA SER A 277 16.16 -21.95 -9.83
C SER A 277 16.78 -20.69 -10.45
N GLY A 278 16.57 -19.52 -9.84
CA GLY A 278 17.07 -18.25 -10.32
C GLY A 278 16.26 -17.66 -11.48
N ASN A 279 15.01 -18.09 -11.66
CA ASN A 279 14.10 -17.55 -12.66
C ASN A 279 13.06 -16.63 -12.01
N LEU A 280 12.51 -15.72 -12.81
CA LEU A 280 11.39 -14.89 -12.37
C LEU A 280 10.12 -15.76 -12.31
N ASP A 281 9.49 -15.80 -11.14
CA ASP A 281 8.30 -16.57 -10.85
C ASP A 281 7.10 -15.97 -11.59
N ASN A 282 6.38 -16.84 -12.31
CA ASN A 282 5.14 -16.49 -13.00
C ASN A 282 4.02 -16.06 -12.03
N GLY A 283 4.15 -16.37 -10.73
CA GLY A 283 3.26 -15.90 -9.66
C GLY A 283 3.20 -14.38 -9.52
N MET A 284 4.20 -13.62 -10.00
CA MET A 284 4.20 -12.16 -9.91
C MET A 284 2.95 -11.52 -10.53
N GLY A 285 2.48 -12.01 -11.68
CA GLY A 285 1.28 -11.47 -12.32
C GLY A 285 0.03 -11.62 -11.44
N ASN A 286 -0.10 -12.75 -10.76
CA ASN A 286 -1.21 -13.01 -9.83
C ASN A 286 -1.12 -12.10 -8.61
N THR A 287 0.09 -11.89 -8.06
CA THR A 287 0.28 -10.94 -6.96
C THR A 287 -0.03 -9.51 -7.38
N ILE A 288 0.37 -9.09 -8.58
CA ILE A 288 -0.02 -7.76 -9.11
C ILE A 288 -1.54 -7.61 -9.10
N LEU A 289 -2.29 -8.57 -9.63
CA LEU A 289 -3.75 -8.47 -9.62
C LEU A 289 -4.31 -8.51 -8.19
N HIS A 290 -3.81 -9.40 -7.32
CA HIS A 290 -4.23 -9.47 -5.91
C HIS A 290 -4.16 -8.08 -5.25
N GLU A 291 -3.02 -7.41 -5.38
CA GLU A 291 -2.82 -6.07 -4.80
C GLU A 291 -3.67 -5.00 -5.50
N LEU A 292 -3.87 -5.10 -6.82
CA LEU A 292 -4.75 -4.19 -7.56
C LEU A 292 -6.22 -4.31 -7.16
N VAL A 293 -6.66 -5.48 -6.67
CA VAL A 293 -8.02 -5.67 -6.14
C VAL A 293 -8.23 -4.86 -4.86
N HIS A 294 -7.22 -4.70 -4.01
CA HIS A 294 -7.33 -3.85 -2.82
C HIS A 294 -7.63 -2.37 -3.18
N PHE A 295 -7.18 -1.87 -4.33
CA PHE A 295 -7.55 -0.52 -4.80
C PHE A 295 -9.03 -0.41 -5.21
N GLN A 296 -9.70 -1.53 -5.45
CA GLN A 296 -11.12 -1.59 -5.83
C GLN A 296 -12.04 -1.70 -4.62
N GLN A 297 -11.49 -2.10 -3.47
CA GLN A 297 -12.25 -2.33 -2.25
C GLN A 297 -12.69 -1.00 -1.62
N ASN A 298 -13.97 -0.93 -1.28
CA ASN A 298 -14.60 0.23 -0.68
C ASN A 298 -15.70 -0.22 0.29
N TYR A 299 -15.29 -0.75 1.44
CA TYR A 299 -16.19 -1.30 2.44
C TYR A 299 -16.79 -0.22 3.34
N GLY A 300 -18.10 -0.26 3.56
CA GLY A 300 -18.79 0.60 4.52
C GLY A 300 -18.92 0.00 5.93
N ASP A 301 -18.61 -1.29 6.10
CA ASP A 301 -18.62 -1.96 7.42
C ASP A 301 -17.37 -1.61 8.25
N LEU A 302 -17.35 -0.38 8.79
CA LEU A 302 -16.21 0.12 9.57
C LEU A 302 -16.08 -0.57 10.94
N GLU A 303 -17.14 -1.17 11.46
CA GLU A 303 -17.13 -1.85 12.76
C GLU A 303 -16.34 -3.16 12.69
N TYR A 304 -16.61 -3.97 11.65
CA TYR A 304 -16.04 -5.31 11.52
C TYR A 304 -14.84 -5.41 10.57
N ASN A 305 -14.42 -4.30 9.94
CA ASN A 305 -13.29 -4.26 8.99
C ASN A 305 -11.98 -4.85 9.52
N ASP A 306 -11.70 -4.71 10.82
CA ASP A 306 -10.47 -5.21 11.44
C ASP A 306 -10.65 -6.56 12.14
N THR A 307 -11.82 -7.20 11.99
CA THR A 307 -12.06 -8.51 12.60
C THR A 307 -11.50 -9.64 11.74
N VAL A 308 -11.36 -10.82 12.32
CA VAL A 308 -10.96 -12.04 11.59
C VAL A 308 -11.87 -12.26 10.38
N LEU A 309 -13.18 -12.07 10.49
CA LEU A 309 -14.11 -12.17 9.36
C LEU A 309 -13.85 -11.09 8.30
N GLY A 310 -13.78 -9.83 8.72
CA GLY A 310 -13.58 -8.70 7.81
C GLY A 310 -12.28 -8.84 7.01
N ARG A 311 -11.18 -9.19 7.70
CA ARG A 311 -9.87 -9.39 7.07
C ARG A 311 -9.84 -10.66 6.21
N SER A 312 -10.50 -11.74 6.63
CA SER A 312 -10.68 -12.92 5.77
C SER A 312 -11.38 -12.58 4.45
N ILE A 313 -12.48 -11.81 4.48
CA ILE A 313 -13.19 -11.43 3.26
C ILE A 313 -12.35 -10.46 2.41
N GLN A 314 -11.68 -9.48 3.03
CA GLN A 314 -10.77 -8.55 2.34
C GLN A 314 -9.69 -9.27 1.55
N GLU A 315 -8.97 -10.21 2.15
CA GLU A 315 -7.93 -10.96 1.43
C GLU A 315 -8.54 -12.01 0.48
N GLY A 316 -9.63 -12.64 0.93
CA GLY A 316 -10.34 -13.69 0.20
C GLY A 316 -10.89 -13.23 -1.13
N VAL A 317 -11.44 -12.01 -1.20
CA VAL A 317 -11.93 -11.45 -2.47
C VAL A 317 -10.78 -11.19 -3.45
N CYS A 318 -9.61 -10.76 -2.97
CA CYS A 318 -8.43 -10.57 -3.81
C CYS A 318 -8.02 -11.89 -4.47
N ASP A 319 -7.84 -12.96 -3.68
CA ASP A 319 -7.48 -14.28 -4.22
C ASP A 319 -8.57 -14.93 -5.08
N PHE A 320 -9.83 -14.65 -4.79
CA PHE A 320 -10.97 -15.12 -5.57
C PHE A 320 -10.99 -14.44 -6.95
N ILE A 321 -10.88 -13.11 -6.99
CA ILE A 321 -10.87 -12.34 -8.24
C ILE A 321 -9.65 -12.70 -9.11
N VAL A 322 -8.49 -12.97 -8.50
CA VAL A 322 -7.32 -13.50 -9.22
C VAL A 322 -7.66 -14.81 -9.93
N GLY A 323 -8.34 -15.74 -9.26
CA GLY A 323 -8.78 -16.99 -9.88
C GLY A 323 -9.76 -16.75 -11.04
N LEU A 324 -10.72 -15.84 -10.85
CA LEU A 324 -11.75 -15.50 -11.83
C LEU A 324 -11.16 -14.83 -13.08
N CYS A 325 -10.29 -13.83 -12.91
CA CYS A 325 -9.67 -13.08 -14.00
C CYS A 325 -8.47 -13.81 -14.62
N GLY A 326 -7.83 -14.71 -13.87
CA GLY A 326 -6.77 -15.59 -14.35
C GLY A 326 -7.27 -16.81 -15.13
N GLU A 327 -8.59 -16.94 -15.36
CA GLU A 327 -9.24 -18.07 -16.04
C GLU A 327 -8.98 -19.44 -15.40
N ASN A 328 -8.66 -19.45 -14.11
CA ASN A 328 -8.44 -20.66 -13.31
C ASN A 328 -9.61 -20.92 -12.34
N TYR A 329 -10.78 -20.36 -12.64
CA TYR A 329 -11.98 -20.51 -11.82
C TYR A 329 -12.89 -21.64 -12.34
N THR A 330 -13.42 -22.43 -11.41
CA THR A 330 -14.47 -23.40 -11.68
C THR A 330 -15.43 -23.38 -10.50
N GLU A 331 -16.71 -23.23 -10.77
CA GLU A 331 -17.79 -23.22 -9.76
C GLU A 331 -17.69 -24.44 -8.84
N GLY A 332 -17.81 -24.21 -7.54
CA GLY A 332 -17.66 -25.24 -6.49
C GLY A 332 -16.23 -25.76 -6.26
N LYS A 333 -15.30 -25.58 -7.20
CA LYS A 333 -13.92 -26.10 -7.06
C LYS A 333 -13.16 -25.39 -5.95
N VAL A 334 -13.32 -24.08 -5.78
CA VAL A 334 -12.62 -23.31 -4.74
C VAL A 334 -13.02 -23.79 -3.35
N VAL A 335 -14.32 -24.02 -3.12
CA VAL A 335 -14.83 -24.59 -1.86
C VAL A 335 -14.34 -26.02 -1.67
N ALA A 336 -14.31 -26.84 -2.73
CA ALA A 336 -13.80 -28.20 -2.65
C ALA A 336 -12.27 -28.29 -2.39
N ASP A 337 -11.49 -27.31 -2.83
CA ASP A 337 -10.05 -27.23 -2.58
C ASP A 337 -9.74 -26.74 -1.16
N PHE A 338 -10.62 -25.95 -0.53
CA PHE A 338 -10.55 -25.61 0.90
C PHE A 338 -10.69 -26.84 1.80
N ASP A 339 -11.20 -27.96 1.30
CA ASP A 339 -11.46 -29.16 2.10
C ASP A 339 -10.24 -30.09 2.22
N ARG A 340 -9.04 -29.64 1.85
CA ARG A 340 -7.84 -30.47 1.73
C ARG A 340 -6.76 -30.12 2.75
N ASP A 341 -6.08 -31.16 3.25
CA ASP A 341 -4.81 -31.11 4.00
C ASP A 341 -4.86 -30.60 5.45
N TYR A 342 -6.03 -30.47 6.08
CA TYR A 342 -6.20 -30.16 7.52
C TYR A 342 -7.58 -30.57 8.06
N ASP A 343 -7.77 -30.53 9.38
CA ASP A 343 -9.09 -30.75 10.00
C ASP A 343 -9.99 -29.52 9.81
N LYS A 344 -10.77 -29.52 8.72
CA LYS A 344 -11.75 -28.48 8.41
C LYS A 344 -12.72 -28.21 9.57
N LYS A 345 -13.17 -29.24 10.29
CA LYS A 345 -14.15 -29.06 11.37
C LYS A 345 -13.54 -28.29 12.53
N TYR A 346 -12.28 -28.59 12.86
CA TYR A 346 -11.51 -27.82 13.83
C TYR A 346 -11.36 -26.37 13.38
N VAL A 347 -10.85 -26.12 12.15
CA VAL A 347 -10.65 -24.77 11.62
C VAL A 347 -11.94 -23.95 11.65
N LEU A 348 -13.05 -24.49 11.17
CA LEU A 348 -14.33 -23.78 11.15
C LEU A 348 -14.90 -23.56 12.57
N GLY A 349 -14.67 -24.50 13.48
CA GLY A 349 -15.05 -24.36 14.88
C GLY A 349 -14.25 -23.27 15.61
N GLU A 350 -12.98 -23.12 15.27
CA GLU A 350 -12.14 -22.02 15.77
C GLU A 350 -12.51 -20.69 15.12
N PHE A 351 -12.75 -20.66 13.81
CA PHE A 351 -13.17 -19.45 13.10
C PHE A 351 -14.45 -18.89 13.70
N LYS A 352 -15.45 -19.74 13.97
CA LYS A 352 -16.71 -19.34 14.59
C LYS A 352 -16.51 -18.61 15.93
N LYS A 353 -15.50 -18.98 16.72
CA LYS A 353 -15.18 -18.31 17.99
C LYS A 353 -14.51 -16.96 17.77
N ASP A 354 -13.63 -16.90 16.78
CA ASP A 354 -12.71 -15.78 16.58
C ASP A 354 -13.22 -14.74 15.58
N MET A 355 -14.22 -15.04 14.76
CA MET A 355 -14.59 -14.28 13.56
C MET A 355 -14.93 -12.81 13.81
N PHE A 356 -15.47 -12.46 14.98
CA PHE A 356 -15.76 -11.07 15.38
C PHE A 356 -14.70 -10.44 16.29
N THR A 357 -13.60 -11.14 16.55
CA THR A 357 -12.47 -10.62 17.30
C THR A 357 -11.48 -9.92 16.36
N LYS A 358 -10.65 -9.03 16.91
CA LYS A 358 -9.58 -8.34 16.18
C LYS A 358 -8.21 -9.03 16.30
N ASP A 359 -8.14 -10.19 16.94
CA ASP A 359 -6.89 -10.94 17.08
C ASP A 359 -6.63 -11.78 15.83
N LEU A 360 -5.82 -11.23 14.93
CA LEU A 360 -5.46 -11.87 13.67
C LEU A 360 -4.31 -12.87 13.81
N SER A 361 -3.64 -12.94 14.97
CA SER A 361 -2.33 -13.61 15.11
C SER A 361 -2.35 -15.12 14.84
N LYS A 362 -3.52 -15.73 14.98
CA LYS A 362 -3.82 -17.12 14.67
C LYS A 362 -4.18 -17.34 13.19
N TRP A 363 -4.66 -16.31 12.51
CA TRP A 363 -5.33 -16.42 11.21
C TRP A 363 -4.50 -15.87 10.05
N MET A 364 -3.62 -14.90 10.32
CA MET A 364 -2.90 -14.12 9.31
C MET A 364 -1.48 -13.79 9.77
N TYR A 365 -0.58 -13.65 8.79
CA TYR A 365 0.82 -13.26 8.94
C TYR A 365 1.58 -14.15 9.94
N ASN A 366 1.26 -15.45 9.93
CA ASN A 366 1.80 -16.43 10.86
C ASN A 366 2.59 -17.55 10.18
N GLY A 367 3.03 -17.34 8.93
CA GLY A 367 3.89 -18.27 8.17
C GLY A 367 5.11 -18.77 8.94
N ASP A 368 5.77 -17.90 9.73
CA ASP A 368 6.94 -18.27 10.53
C ASP A 368 6.61 -19.08 11.79
N LYS A 369 5.32 -19.18 12.17
CA LYS A 369 4.82 -19.93 13.33
C LYS A 369 4.30 -21.33 12.94
N GLY A 370 4.54 -21.73 11.69
CA GLY A 370 3.95 -22.89 11.03
C GLY A 370 4.39 -24.24 11.63
N GLU A 371 3.76 -24.64 12.72
CA GLU A 371 3.88 -26.00 13.26
C GLU A 371 2.56 -26.59 13.77
N ASN A 372 1.40 -25.94 13.55
CA ASN A 372 0.12 -26.57 13.86
C ASN A 372 -0.43 -27.33 12.63
N PRO A 373 -0.31 -28.67 12.57
CA PRO A 373 -0.89 -29.44 11.47
C PRO A 373 -2.42 -29.34 11.39
N GLU A 374 -3.09 -28.95 12.48
CA GLU A 374 -4.56 -28.78 12.51
C GLU A 374 -5.01 -27.46 11.90
N MET A 375 -4.12 -26.47 11.78
CA MET A 375 -4.42 -25.18 11.15
C MET A 375 -3.16 -24.61 10.48
N PRO A 376 -2.99 -24.85 9.17
CA PRO A 376 -1.93 -24.25 8.39
C PRO A 376 -1.87 -22.72 8.52
N PRO A 377 -0.70 -22.11 8.32
CA PRO A 377 -0.57 -20.66 8.38
C PRO A 377 -1.42 -19.96 7.31
N ASP A 378 -1.73 -18.69 7.58
CA ASP A 378 -2.48 -17.78 6.72
C ASP A 378 -3.86 -18.34 6.30
N MET A 379 -4.49 -19.11 7.20
CA MET A 379 -5.77 -19.77 6.94
C MET A 379 -6.90 -18.79 6.62
N ALA A 380 -6.82 -17.55 7.10
CA ALA A 380 -7.78 -16.50 6.78
C ALA A 380 -7.96 -16.30 5.27
N TYR A 381 -6.88 -16.39 4.49
CA TYR A 381 -6.87 -16.18 3.05
C TYR A 381 -7.63 -17.31 2.36
N LYS A 382 -7.32 -18.57 2.71
CA LYS A 382 -7.97 -19.76 2.15
C LYS A 382 -9.47 -19.80 2.47
N LEU A 383 -9.83 -19.62 3.74
CA LEU A 383 -11.22 -19.61 4.17
C LEU A 383 -11.99 -18.42 3.58
N GLY A 384 -11.39 -17.23 3.61
CA GLY A 384 -11.95 -16.02 3.00
C GLY A 384 -12.25 -16.21 1.52
N LYS A 385 -11.31 -16.77 0.76
CA LYS A 385 -11.49 -17.09 -0.66
C LYS A 385 -12.65 -18.06 -0.87
N ALA A 386 -12.78 -19.08 -0.03
CA ALA A 386 -13.88 -20.04 -0.11
C ALA A 386 -15.24 -19.41 0.20
N ILE A 387 -15.31 -18.52 1.21
CA ILE A 387 -16.53 -17.75 1.52
C ILE A 387 -16.92 -16.87 0.33
N CYS A 388 -15.98 -16.11 -0.24
CA CYS A 388 -16.24 -15.22 -1.37
C CYS A 388 -16.69 -16.00 -2.63
N ALA A 389 -16.01 -17.11 -2.93
CA ALA A 389 -16.38 -17.97 -4.05
C ALA A 389 -17.78 -18.59 -3.87
N SER A 390 -18.10 -19.08 -2.67
CA SER A 390 -19.42 -19.64 -2.38
C SER A 390 -20.53 -18.57 -2.45
N TYR A 391 -20.28 -17.36 -1.92
CA TYR A 391 -21.21 -16.23 -2.08
C TYR A 391 -21.45 -15.90 -3.56
N TYR A 392 -20.38 -15.83 -4.36
CA TYR A 392 -20.47 -15.61 -5.79
C TYR A 392 -21.24 -16.73 -6.49
N ASP A 393 -20.95 -17.99 -6.19
CA ASP A 393 -21.61 -19.18 -6.77
C ASP A 393 -23.11 -19.19 -6.47
N ASN A 394 -23.50 -18.86 -5.23
CA ASN A 394 -24.89 -18.78 -4.80
C ASN A 394 -25.66 -17.59 -5.42
N SER A 395 -24.96 -16.58 -5.92
CA SER A 395 -25.61 -15.44 -6.59
C SER A 395 -26.05 -15.79 -8.01
N THR A 396 -27.26 -15.37 -8.36
CA THR A 396 -27.77 -15.44 -9.75
C THR A 396 -27.24 -14.32 -10.62
N ASP A 397 -26.89 -13.18 -10.02
CA ASP A 397 -26.30 -12.02 -10.68
C ASP A 397 -24.82 -11.92 -10.27
N LYS A 398 -23.95 -12.36 -11.18
CA LYS A 398 -22.51 -12.46 -10.94
C LYS A 398 -21.82 -11.09 -10.90
N GLU A 399 -22.27 -10.14 -11.73
CA GLU A 399 -21.74 -8.77 -11.71
C GLU A 399 -22.10 -8.08 -10.40
N LYS A 400 -23.35 -8.25 -9.96
CA LYS A 400 -23.80 -7.76 -8.65
C LYS A 400 -23.01 -8.40 -7.51
N ALA A 401 -22.75 -9.71 -7.56
CA ALA A 401 -21.98 -10.38 -6.52
C ALA A 401 -20.55 -9.85 -6.41
N VAL A 402 -19.88 -9.61 -7.55
CA VAL A 402 -18.55 -8.98 -7.56
C VAL A 402 -18.61 -7.57 -6.98
N PHE A 403 -19.63 -6.79 -7.36
CA PHE A 403 -19.83 -5.45 -6.79
C PHE A 403 -20.01 -5.49 -5.27
N GLU A 404 -20.86 -6.38 -4.75
CA GLU A 404 -21.11 -6.55 -3.32
C GLU A 404 -19.85 -7.03 -2.57
N LEU A 405 -19.09 -7.98 -3.13
CA LEU A 405 -17.82 -8.44 -2.54
C LEU A 405 -16.75 -7.34 -2.42
N LEU A 406 -16.79 -6.33 -3.30
CA LEU A 406 -15.86 -5.20 -3.28
C LEU A 406 -16.39 -3.97 -2.50
N ASN A 407 -17.70 -3.89 -2.26
CA ASN A 407 -18.35 -2.68 -1.71
C ASN A 407 -19.29 -2.98 -0.52
N THR A 408 -19.14 -4.11 0.16
CA THR A 408 -20.10 -4.49 1.20
C THR A 408 -20.11 -3.51 2.38
N ASP A 409 -21.32 -3.19 2.85
CA ASP A 409 -21.58 -2.51 4.13
C ASP A 409 -21.81 -3.50 5.28
N SER A 410 -21.71 -4.81 5.00
CA SER A 410 -21.81 -5.86 6.00
C SER A 410 -21.01 -7.10 5.61
N PHE A 411 -19.90 -7.36 6.30
CA PHE A 411 -19.14 -8.59 6.12
C PHE A 411 -19.95 -9.83 6.52
N GLY A 412 -20.82 -9.68 7.53
CA GLY A 412 -21.77 -10.73 7.94
C GLY A 412 -22.76 -11.13 6.85
N ALA A 413 -23.20 -10.19 6.01
CA ALA A 413 -24.11 -10.49 4.90
C ALA A 413 -23.43 -11.36 3.82
N ILE A 414 -22.14 -11.12 3.55
CA ILE A 414 -21.34 -11.96 2.64
C ILE A 414 -21.22 -13.38 3.21
N LEU A 415 -20.92 -13.51 4.51
CA LEU A 415 -20.87 -14.82 5.17
C LEU A 415 -22.23 -15.54 5.10
N PHE A 416 -23.32 -14.86 5.44
CA PHE A 416 -24.67 -15.43 5.46
C PHE A 416 -25.15 -15.87 4.08
N GLY A 417 -24.77 -15.14 3.01
CA GLY A 417 -25.10 -15.52 1.64
C GLY A 417 -24.27 -16.68 1.07
N SER A 418 -23.26 -17.15 1.80
CA SER A 418 -22.42 -18.29 1.42
C SER A 418 -22.88 -19.58 2.09
N ASP A 419 -22.34 -20.71 1.66
CA ASP A 419 -22.56 -22.03 2.29
C ASP A 419 -21.95 -22.13 3.70
N PHE A 420 -21.21 -21.09 4.12
CA PHE A 420 -20.64 -20.96 5.46
C PHE A 420 -21.53 -20.14 6.41
N GLY A 421 -22.73 -19.72 5.99
CA GLY A 421 -23.63 -18.89 6.79
C GLY A 421 -23.98 -19.46 8.18
N TYR A 422 -23.99 -20.78 8.32
CA TYR A 422 -24.22 -21.47 9.60
C TYR A 422 -23.18 -21.17 10.70
N LEU A 423 -22.04 -20.58 10.33
CA LEU A 423 -21.04 -20.14 11.32
C LEU A 423 -21.54 -18.94 12.14
N ALA A 424 -22.46 -18.14 11.60
CA ALA A 424 -23.04 -16.97 12.27
C ALA A 424 -24.23 -17.29 13.19
N GLU A 425 -24.74 -18.52 13.16
CA GLU A 425 -25.80 -19.03 14.06
C GLU A 425 -25.25 -19.45 15.43
#